data_AF-A0A967SR72-F1
#
_entry.id   AF-A0A967SR72-F1
#
_cell.length_a   1.000
_cell.length_b   1.000
_cell.length_c   1.000
_cell.angle_alpha   90.00
_cell.angle_beta   90.00
_cell.angle_gamma   90.00
#
_symmetry.space_group_name_H-M   'P 1'
#
loop_
_entity.id
_entity.type
_entity.pdbx_description
1 polymer ?
#
loop_
_entity_poly.entity_id
_entity_poly.type
_entity_poly.pdbx_seq_one_letter_code
_entity_poly.pdbx_strand_id
1 'polypeptide(L)'
;ACPGAGAAGTICEHADPDGNRQYRVDLDDDQAADFSFADPDFNFKQLRSNLVLRWEYRPGSTLFLVWSQGRSHYEPTGAFD
;
A
#
# COMPACT_ATOMS: atom_id res chain seq x y z
N ALA A 1 8.75 25.36 0.06
CA ALA A 1 8.19 26.12 -1.07
C ALA A 1 7.40 25.17 -1.97
N CYS A 2 6.25 25.65 -2.48
CA CYS A 2 5.33 24.97 -3.37
C CYS A 2 5.44 25.63 -4.77
N PRO A 3 6.49 25.33 -5.55
CA PRO A 3 6.70 26.02 -6.83
C PRO A 3 5.56 25.68 -7.80
N GLY A 4 4.75 26.68 -8.16
CA GLY A 4 3.60 26.53 -9.05
C GLY A 4 2.22 26.66 -8.39
N ALA A 5 2.15 26.95 -7.08
CA ALA A 5 0.92 27.50 -6.50
C ALA A 5 0.65 28.87 -7.15
N GLY A 6 -0.43 28.96 -7.92
CA GLY A 6 -0.86 30.19 -8.61
C GLY A 6 -2.17 30.74 -8.06
N ALA A 7 -2.58 30.25 -6.89
CA ALA A 7 -3.76 30.66 -6.16
C ALA A 7 -3.72 30.11 -4.72
N ALA A 8 -4.27 30.90 -3.79
CA ALA A 8 -4.62 30.46 -2.46
C ALA A 8 -5.48 29.17 -2.49
N GLY A 9 -5.12 28.19 -1.66
CA GLY A 9 -5.78 26.87 -1.60
C GLY A 9 -5.21 25.84 -2.57
N THR A 10 -3.98 26.02 -3.06
CA THR A 10 -3.33 25.06 -3.95
C THR A 10 -2.69 23.92 -3.16
N ILE A 11 -2.77 22.71 -3.70
CA ILE A 11 -2.05 21.54 -3.19
C ILE A 11 -0.96 21.19 -4.21
N CYS A 12 0.27 20.99 -3.74
CA CYS A 12 1.37 20.46 -4.54
C CYS A 12 1.96 19.19 -3.94
N GLU A 13 2.39 18.31 -4.83
CA GLU A 13 3.13 17.10 -4.49
C GLU A 13 4.63 17.42 -4.37
N HIS A 14 5.28 16.89 -3.34
CA HIS A 14 6.71 16.98 -3.16
C HIS A 14 7.27 15.64 -2.72
N ALA A 15 8.32 15.16 -3.39
CA ALA A 15 9.06 13.98 -2.97
C ALA A 15 10.30 14.40 -2.17
N ASP A 16 10.52 13.80 -1.01
CA ASP A 16 11.76 13.89 -0.23
C ASP A 16 12.89 13.14 -0.96
N PRO A 17 14.19 13.50 -0.82
CA PRO A 17 15.33 12.68 -1.23
C PRO A 17 15.24 11.17 -0.95
N ASP A 18 14.50 10.75 0.08
CA ASP A 18 14.27 9.35 0.41
C ASP A 18 13.18 8.67 -0.44
N GLY A 19 12.54 9.39 -1.37
CA GLY A 19 11.49 8.89 -2.26
C GLY A 19 10.08 8.91 -1.67
N ASN A 20 9.92 9.38 -0.43
CA ASN A 20 8.61 9.53 0.20
C ASN A 20 7.84 10.71 -0.40
N ARG A 21 6.57 10.46 -0.74
CA ARG A 21 5.64 11.47 -1.25
C ARG A 21 4.96 12.19 -0.08
N GLN A 22 4.93 13.51 -0.16
CA GLN A 22 4.18 14.37 0.75
C GLN A 22 3.40 15.41 -0.05
N TYR A 23 2.20 15.73 0.44
CA TYR A 23 1.39 16.81 -0.08
C TYR A 23 1.60 18.05 0.78
N ARG A 24 1.80 19.18 0.13
CA ARG A 24 1.96 20.50 0.75
C ARG A 24 0.80 21.36 0.32
N VAL A 25 0.24 22.11 1.25
CA VAL A 25 -0.91 22.99 1.00
C VAL A 25 -0.53 24.42 1.30
N ASP A 26 -0.81 25.28 0.34
CA ASP A 26 -0.62 26.73 0.40
C ASP A 26 -2.02 27.37 0.42
N LEU A 27 -2.36 28.03 1.53
CA LEU A 27 -3.68 28.65 1.73
C LEU A 27 -3.67 30.16 1.46
N ASP A 28 -2.50 30.80 1.41
CA ASP A 28 -2.37 32.26 1.37
C ASP A 28 -1.62 32.80 0.14
N ASP A 29 -1.25 31.92 -0.80
CA ASP A 29 -0.58 32.22 -2.07
C ASP A 29 0.82 32.84 -1.89
N ASP A 30 1.47 32.57 -0.75
CA ASP A 30 2.81 33.06 -0.44
C ASP A 30 3.93 32.14 -0.98
N GLN A 31 3.55 31.03 -1.66
CA GLN A 31 4.43 29.98 -2.18
C GLN A 31 5.21 29.19 -1.10
N ALA A 32 4.97 29.48 0.17
CA ALA A 32 5.30 28.62 1.28
C ALA A 32 4.15 27.63 1.51
N ALA A 33 4.42 26.58 2.28
CA ALA A 33 3.39 25.60 2.62
C ALA A 33 2.99 25.88 4.07
N ASP A 34 1.69 26.08 4.31
CA ASP A 34 1.13 26.25 5.65
C ASP A 34 1.12 24.93 6.42
N PHE A 35 0.78 23.85 5.72
CA PHE A 35 0.81 22.52 6.27
C PHE A 35 1.22 21.48 5.23
N SER A 36 1.77 20.37 5.72
CA SER A 36 2.08 19.21 4.91
C SER A 36 1.58 17.93 5.56
N PHE A 37 1.28 16.94 4.73
CA PHE A 37 0.94 15.60 5.18
C PHE A 37 1.59 14.56 4.27
N ALA A 38 1.96 13.42 4.84
CA ALA A 38 2.49 12.30 4.08
C ALA A 38 1.41 11.69 3.19
N ASP A 39 1.83 11.08 2.09
CA ASP A 39 0.91 10.33 1.23
C ASP A 39 0.27 9.17 2.02
N PRO A 40 -1.06 9.12 2.18
CA PRO A 40 -1.72 8.07 2.92
C PRO A 40 -1.85 6.80 2.07
N ASP A 41 -0.74 6.11 1.82
CA ASP A 41 -0.69 4.86 1.08
C ASP A 41 -1.04 3.66 1.99
N PHE A 42 -2.33 3.40 2.20
CA PHE A 42 -2.79 2.23 2.97
C PHE A 42 -2.95 0.99 2.09
N ASN A 43 -1.87 0.19 1.95
CA ASN A 43 -1.93 -1.10 1.25
C ASN A 43 -1.90 -2.28 2.22
N PHE A 44 -3.06 -2.93 2.39
CA PHE A 44 -3.20 -4.17 3.15
C PHE A 44 -3.40 -5.35 2.20
N LYS A 45 -2.37 -6.17 2.02
CA LYS A 45 -2.44 -7.39 1.18
C LYS A 45 -2.74 -8.59 2.10
N GLN A 46 -3.83 -9.32 1.84
CA GLN A 46 -4.17 -10.55 2.58
C GLN A 46 -4.36 -11.74 1.63
N LEU A 47 -3.61 -12.81 1.85
CA LEU A 47 -3.74 -14.09 1.16
C LEU A 47 -4.32 -15.14 2.11
N ARG A 48 -5.41 -15.78 1.73
CA ARG A 48 -5.99 -16.93 2.45
C ARG A 48 -6.07 -18.12 1.49
N SER A 49 -5.30 -19.17 1.78
CA SER A 49 -5.22 -20.38 0.97
C SER A 49 -5.72 -21.58 1.76
N ASN A 50 -6.71 -22.29 1.23
CA ASN A 50 -7.20 -23.55 1.78
C ASN A 50 -7.15 -24.60 0.66
N LEU A 51 -6.49 -25.74 0.91
CA LEU A 51 -6.33 -26.81 -0.06
C LEU A 51 -6.53 -28.16 0.62
N VAL A 52 -7.32 -29.02 -0.01
CA VAL A 52 -7.55 -30.40 0.41
C VAL A 52 -7.24 -31.31 -0.77
N LEU A 53 -6.26 -32.18 -0.61
CA LEU A 53 -5.87 -33.16 -1.61
C LEU A 53 -6.12 -34.56 -1.09
N ARG A 54 -6.74 -35.39 -1.93
CA ARG A 54 -7.00 -36.80 -1.66
C ARG A 54 -6.25 -37.62 -2.68
N TRP A 55 -5.43 -38.57 -2.22
CA TRP A 55 -4.69 -39.48 -3.09
C TRP A 55 -4.91 -40.93 -2.68
N GLU A 56 -5.17 -41.80 -3.64
CA GLU A 56 -5.20 -43.24 -3.45
C GLU A 56 -3.85 -43.83 -3.88
N TYR A 57 -3.03 -44.22 -2.90
CA TYR A 57 -1.69 -44.76 -3.17
C TYR A 57 -1.74 -46.19 -3.73
N ARG A 58 -2.69 -47.00 -3.23
CA ARG A 58 -2.99 -48.36 -3.69
C ARG A 58 -4.48 -48.64 -3.47
N PRO A 59 -5.11 -49.58 -4.20
CA PRO A 59 -6.50 -49.97 -3.98
C PRO A 59 -6.76 -50.27 -2.50
N GLY A 60 -7.61 -49.46 -1.86
CA GLY A 60 -7.96 -49.61 -0.44
C GLY A 60 -7.14 -48.78 0.56
N SER A 61 -6.23 -47.90 0.12
CA SER A 61 -5.50 -46.97 1.00
C SER A 61 -5.66 -45.53 0.52
N THR A 62 -6.17 -44.65 1.37
CA THR A 62 -6.42 -43.23 1.04
C THR A 62 -5.55 -42.31 1.91
N LEU A 63 -4.80 -41.41 1.26
CA LEU A 63 -4.12 -40.29 1.90
C LEU A 63 -4.93 -39.01 1.75
N PHE A 64 -4.87 -38.18 2.78
CA PHE A 64 -5.43 -36.83 2.79
C PHE A 64 -4.35 -35.83 3.17
N LEU A 65 -4.20 -34.78 2.38
CA LEU A 65 -3.34 -33.64 2.66
C LEU A 65 -4.23 -32.39 2.78
N VAL A 66 -4.29 -31.83 3.98
CA VAL A 66 -5.09 -30.64 4.29
C VAL A 66 -4.13 -29.50 4.61
N TRP A 67 -4.24 -28.40 3.85
CA TRP A 67 -3.39 -27.22 3.97
C TRP A 67 -4.25 -25.98 4.17
N SER A 68 -3.93 -25.19 5.20
CA SER A 68 -4.52 -23.87 5.40
C SER A 68 -3.41 -22.87 5.71
N GLN A 69 -3.39 -21.75 5.01
CA GLN A 69 -2.41 -20.69 5.18
C GLN A 69 -3.08 -19.32 5.07
N GLY A 70 -2.91 -18.50 6.09
CA GLY A 70 -3.22 -17.07 6.06
C GLY A 70 -1.94 -16.26 6.10
N ARG A 71 -1.71 -15.39 5.13
CA ARG A 71 -0.62 -14.40 5.13
C ARG A 71 -1.24 -13.02 5.04
N SER A 72 -0.77 -12.11 5.87
CA SER A 72 -1.09 -10.67 5.79
C SER A 72 0.22 -9.91 5.65
N HIS A 73 0.26 -8.94 4.74
CA HIS A 73 1.39 -8.05 4.52
C HIS A 73 0.89 -6.60 4.53
N TYR A 74 1.61 -5.75 5.25
CA TYR A 74 1.43 -4.31 5.23
C TYR A 74 2.56 -3.72 4.41
N GLU A 75 2.23 -3.04 3.31
CA GLU A 75 3.22 -2.37 2.46
C GLU A 75 2.98 -0.85 2.56
N PRO A 76 3.90 -0.08 3.16
CA PRO A 76 3.73 1.36 3.31
C PRO A 76 3.88 2.14 1.99
N THR A 77 4.29 1.49 0.90
CA THR A 77 4.85 2.18 -0.27
C THR A 77 3.90 2.32 -1.47
N GLY A 78 2.58 2.10 -1.34
CA GLY A 78 1.65 2.36 -2.46
C GLY A 78 1.68 1.34 -3.62
N ALA A 79 2.79 0.60 -3.77
CA ALA A 79 3.11 -0.15 -4.97
C ALA A 79 2.42 -1.54 -5.03
N PHE A 80 1.63 -1.74 -6.09
CA PHE A 80 1.09 -3.05 -6.48
C PHE A 80 2.06 -3.78 -7.42
N ASP A 81 3.28 -4.01 -6.96
CA ASP A 81 4.15 -5.09 -7.45
C ASP A 81 3.72 -6.43 -6.82
#